data_AF-B9U229-F1
#
_entry.id   AF-B9U229-F1
#
_cell.length_a   1.000
_cell.length_b   1.000
_cell.length_c   1.000
_cell.angle_alpha   90.00
_cell.angle_beta   90.00
_cell.angle_gamma   90.00
#
_symmetry.space_group_name_H-M   'P 1'
#
loop_
_entity.id
_entity.type
_entity.pdbx_description
1 polymer ?
#
loop_
_entity_poly.entity_id
_entity_poly.type
_entity_poly.pdbx_seq_one_letter_code
_entity_poly.pdbx_strand_id
1 'polypeptide(L)'
;GTGLPLIGASLAKRIFAPNCKLIVESGLMDCSPIEVPRSVGDNRLMAHCGVQWPNIRFIGFEANELLNGNDRMIAFIGGAQIDPYGNVNSTCIGDYHCPKTRFTGSGGANAIATYS
;
A
#
# COMPACT_ATOMS: atom_id res chain seq x y z
N GLY A 1 -1.44 3.27 -0.53
CA GLY A 1 -2.64 3.28 -1.40
C GLY A 1 -3.37 4.61 -1.35
N THR A 2 -4.63 4.64 -1.77
CA THR A 2 -5.54 5.79 -1.72
C THR A 2 -6.85 5.42 -0.99
N GLY A 3 -7.84 6.33 -0.94
CA GLY A 3 -9.15 6.04 -0.32
C GLY A 3 -9.10 5.99 1.20
N LEU A 4 -9.96 5.17 1.81
CA LEU A 4 -10.11 5.10 3.27
C LEU A 4 -8.80 4.81 4.03
N PRO A 5 -7.93 3.87 3.59
CA PRO A 5 -6.63 3.66 4.23
C PRO A 5 -5.76 4.93 4.27
N LEU A 6 -5.78 5.73 3.21
CA LEU A 6 -4.99 6.97 3.15
C LEU A 6 -5.56 8.05 4.06
N ILE A 7 -6.89 8.17 4.16
CA ILE A 7 -7.54 9.08 5.10
C ILE A 7 -7.21 8.67 6.54
N GLY A 8 -7.31 7.38 6.86
CA GLY A 8 -6.96 6.85 8.18
C GLY A 8 -5.50 7.12 8.55
N ALA A 9 -4.56 6.82 7.66
CA ALA A 9 -3.14 7.07 7.89
C ALA A 9 -2.81 8.58 8.00
N SER A 10 -3.45 9.42 7.19
CA SER A 10 -3.27 10.88 7.27
C SER A 10 -3.81 11.45 8.58
N LEU A 11 -4.96 10.95 9.04
CA LEU A 11 -5.53 11.32 10.34
C LEU A 11 -4.64 10.85 11.49
N ALA A 12 -4.14 9.61 11.42
CA ALA A 12 -3.19 9.06 12.38
C ALA A 12 -1.94 9.95 12.49
N LYS A 13 -1.30 10.27 11.36
CA LYS A 13 -0.13 11.16 11.36
C LYS A 13 -0.42 12.58 11.85
N ARG A 14 -1.64 13.09 11.68
CA ARG A 14 -1.98 14.44 12.15
C ARG A 14 -2.33 14.49 13.64
N ILE A 15 -2.87 13.41 14.21
CA ILE A 15 -3.49 13.46 15.54
C ILE A 15 -2.98 12.35 16.47
N PHE A 16 -3.01 11.09 16.03
CA PHE A 16 -2.86 9.94 16.93
C PHE A 16 -1.41 9.44 17.05
N ALA A 17 -0.64 9.48 15.96
CA ALA A 17 0.72 8.99 15.87
C ALA A 17 1.57 9.90 14.95
N PRO A 18 1.94 11.12 15.40
CA PRO A 18 2.63 12.11 14.55
C PRO A 18 3.95 11.64 13.92
N ASN A 19 4.61 10.67 14.57
CA ASN A 19 5.88 10.13 14.13
C ASN A 19 5.75 8.94 13.17
N CYS A 20 4.52 8.49 12.84
CA CYS A 20 4.34 7.37 11.91
C CYS A 20 4.79 7.76 10.49
N LYS A 21 5.35 6.77 9.77
CA LYS A 21 5.95 6.95 8.45
C LYS A 21 5.04 6.35 7.40
N LEU A 22 4.35 7.21 6.65
CA LEU A 22 3.50 6.78 5.54
C LEU A 22 4.40 6.48 4.34
N ILE A 23 4.24 5.29 3.77
CA ILE A 23 4.95 4.86 2.57
C ILE A 23 3.93 4.31 1.56
N VAL A 24 4.21 4.43 0.27
CA VAL A 24 3.35 3.91 -0.80
C VAL A 24 4.15 3.15 -1.85
N GLU A 25 3.49 2.21 -2.53
CA GLU A 25 4.11 1.24 -3.47
C GLU A 25 4.85 1.86 -4.67
N SER A 26 4.63 3.14 -4.94
CA SER A 26 5.36 3.95 -5.92
C SER A 26 6.75 4.40 -5.43
N GLY A 27 7.19 3.97 -4.25
CA GLY A 27 8.50 4.33 -3.69
C GLY A 27 8.57 5.71 -3.03
N LEU A 28 7.42 6.34 -2.74
CA LEU A 28 7.38 7.60 -2.00
C LEU A 28 7.40 7.32 -0.49
N MET A 29 8.46 7.74 0.19
CA MET A 29 8.75 7.37 1.57
C MET A 29 8.56 8.55 2.53
N ASP A 30 8.04 8.28 3.73
CA ASP A 30 7.69 9.29 4.75
C ASP A 30 6.80 10.43 4.20
N CYS A 31 5.66 10.06 3.62
CA CYS A 31 4.70 10.98 3.04
C CYS A 31 3.96 11.80 4.11
N SER A 32 3.62 13.05 3.77
CA SER A 32 2.80 13.96 4.56
C SER A 32 1.99 14.89 3.66
N PRO A 33 0.98 14.37 2.92
CA PRO A 33 0.24 15.14 1.94
C PRO A 33 -0.58 16.28 2.59
N ILE A 34 -0.66 17.41 1.89
CA ILE A 34 -1.48 18.56 2.29
C ILE A 34 -2.94 18.34 1.86
N GLU A 35 -3.13 18.00 0.59
CA GLU A 35 -4.42 17.63 -0.04
C GLU A 35 -4.48 16.12 -0.32
N VAL A 36 -5.68 15.53 -0.27
CA VAL A 36 -5.91 14.09 -0.47
C VAL A 36 -5.46 13.64 -1.88
N PRO A 37 -4.43 12.77 -1.98
CA PRO A 37 -3.96 12.17 -3.23
C PRO A 37 -5.00 11.27 -3.91
N ARG A 38 -5.05 11.29 -5.24
CA ARG A 38 -5.93 10.41 -6.04
C ARG A 38 -5.22 9.18 -6.59
N SER A 39 -3.89 9.17 -6.57
CA SER A 39 -3.04 8.04 -6.99
C SER A 39 -1.86 7.90 -6.03
N VAL A 40 -1.24 6.71 -5.99
CA VAL A 40 0.01 6.48 -5.25
C VAL A 40 1.20 7.22 -5.89
N GLY A 41 1.14 7.54 -7.19
CA GLY A 41 2.13 8.37 -7.89
C GLY A 41 1.73 9.84 -8.05
N ASP A 42 0.73 10.31 -7.29
CA ASP A 42 0.22 11.69 -7.40
C ASP A 42 1.28 12.71 -6.91
N ASN A 43 1.38 13.86 -7.58
CA ASN A 43 2.24 14.98 -7.17
C ASN A 43 1.95 15.44 -5.72
N ARG A 44 0.72 15.28 -5.25
CA ARG A 44 0.33 15.55 -3.85
C ARG A 44 1.07 14.69 -2.82
N LEU A 45 1.56 13.50 -3.21
CA LEU A 45 2.47 12.70 -2.39
C LEU A 45 3.92 13.02 -2.74
N MET A 46 4.25 13.04 -4.03
CA MET A 46 5.63 13.14 -4.50
C MET A 46 6.31 14.45 -4.07
N ALA A 47 5.59 15.56 -4.09
CA ALA A 47 6.08 16.87 -3.62
C ALA A 47 6.11 17.00 -2.08
N HIS A 48 5.52 16.04 -1.36
CA HIS A 48 5.32 16.07 0.10
C HIS A 48 5.74 14.75 0.76
N CYS A 49 6.87 14.20 0.34
CA CYS A 49 7.50 13.02 0.93
C CYS A 49 8.95 13.32 1.32
N GLY A 50 9.50 12.54 2.25
CA GLY A 50 10.88 12.72 2.71
C GLY A 50 11.91 12.29 1.66
N VAL A 51 11.60 11.25 0.88
CA VAL A 51 12.44 10.79 -0.24
C VAL A 51 11.62 10.05 -1.29
N GLN A 52 12.01 10.22 -2.55
CA GLN A 52 11.47 9.48 -3.69
C GLN A 52 12.47 8.39 -4.08
N TRP A 53 12.07 7.13 -3.93
CA TRP A 53 12.85 5.98 -4.36
C TRP A 53 12.30 5.36 -5.64
N PRO A 54 13.14 4.65 -6.41
CA PRO A 54 12.64 3.78 -7.47
C PRO A 54 11.70 2.71 -6.90
N ASN A 55 10.63 2.37 -7.63
CA ASN A 55 9.61 1.38 -7.21
C ASN A 55 10.21 0.07 -6.67
N ILE A 56 11.29 -0.43 -7.29
CA ILE A 56 11.94 -1.67 -6.85
C ILE A 56 12.50 -1.60 -5.43
N ARG A 57 12.89 -0.42 -4.95
CA ARG A 57 13.38 -0.25 -3.58
C ARG A 57 12.26 -0.29 -2.53
N PHE A 58 11.01 -0.05 -2.92
CA PHE A 58 9.88 -0.27 -2.03
C PHE A 58 9.76 -1.76 -1.66
N ILE A 59 9.76 -2.64 -2.67
CA ILE A 59 9.74 -4.11 -2.46
C ILE A 59 10.96 -4.56 -1.65
N GLY A 60 12.14 -4.03 -1.99
CA GLY A 60 13.37 -4.31 -1.23
C GLY A 60 13.28 -3.85 0.22
N PHE A 61 12.67 -2.70 0.50
CA PHE A 61 12.45 -2.19 1.85
C PHE A 61 11.54 -3.13 2.65
N GLU A 62 10.39 -3.52 2.11
CA GLU A 62 9.46 -4.44 2.77
C GLU A 62 10.12 -5.79 3.11
N ALA A 63 10.83 -6.39 2.15
CA ALA A 63 11.56 -7.63 2.37
C ALA A 63 12.66 -7.48 3.44
N ASN A 64 13.38 -6.35 3.45
CA ASN A 64 14.41 -6.09 4.46
C ASN A 64 13.82 -5.83 5.85
N GLU A 65 12.65 -5.22 5.96
CA GLU A 65 11.97 -5.04 7.26
C GLU A 65 11.65 -6.39 7.91
N LEU A 66 11.15 -7.35 7.12
CA LEU A 66 10.94 -8.73 7.57
C LEU A 66 12.26 -9.39 7.98
N LEU A 67 13.29 -9.32 7.14
CA LEU A 67 14.59 -9.96 7.41
C LEU A 67 15.29 -9.42 8.67
N ASN A 68 15.12 -8.13 8.96
CA ASN A 68 15.72 -7.50 10.14
C ASN A 68 14.86 -7.67 11.40
N GLY A 69 13.65 -8.20 11.31
CA GLY A 69 12.78 -8.45 12.46
C GLY A 69 12.34 -7.18 13.20
N ASN A 70 12.26 -6.05 12.50
CA ASN A 70 12.00 -4.73 13.12
C ASN A 70 10.55 -4.54 13.62
N ASP A 71 9.63 -5.46 13.28
CA ASP A 71 8.21 -5.51 13.67
C ASP A 71 7.53 -4.13 13.83
N ARG A 72 7.65 -3.30 12.78
CA ARG A 72 7.15 -1.91 12.77
C ARG A 72 6.33 -1.56 11.53
N MET A 73 6.13 -2.52 10.64
CA MET A 73 5.41 -2.32 9.39
C MET A 73 3.98 -2.82 9.54
N ILE A 74 3.03 -1.98 9.15
CA ILE A 74 1.63 -2.37 9.01
C ILE A 74 1.14 -1.86 7.65
N ALA A 75 0.51 -2.74 6.89
CA ALA A 75 0.11 -2.44 5.53
C ALA A 75 -1.39 -2.65 5.31
N PHE A 76 -1.93 -1.92 4.33
CA PHE A 76 -3.33 -1.99 3.94
C PHE A 76 -3.45 -2.54 2.53
N ILE A 77 -4.20 -3.63 2.39
CA ILE A 77 -4.60 -4.22 1.10
C ILE A 77 -6.13 -4.33 1.02
N GLY A 78 -6.64 -4.63 -0.17
CA GLY A 78 -8.06 -4.86 -0.39
C GLY A 78 -8.30 -5.70 -1.63
N GLY A 79 -9.53 -6.20 -1.76
CA GLY A 79 -9.95 -7.01 -2.90
C GLY A 79 -11.47 -7.14 -2.97
N ALA A 80 -11.93 -7.89 -3.95
CA ALA A 80 -13.35 -8.15 -4.21
C ALA A 80 -13.91 -9.30 -3.38
N GLN A 81 -13.06 -10.25 -2.98
CA GLN A 81 -13.45 -11.40 -2.15
C GLN A 81 -12.38 -11.65 -1.08
N ILE A 82 -12.82 -12.20 0.05
CA ILE A 82 -11.97 -12.63 1.16
C ILE A 82 -12.51 -13.93 1.74
N ASP A 83 -11.64 -14.84 2.15
CA ASP A 83 -12.00 -16.08 2.84
C ASP A 83 -11.68 -16.02 4.36
N PRO A 84 -12.12 -17.02 5.16
CA PRO A 84 -11.89 -17.03 6.62
C PRO A 84 -10.42 -17.06 7.07
N TYR A 85 -9.48 -17.40 6.18
CA TYR A 85 -8.05 -17.40 6.46
C TYR A 85 -7.37 -16.09 6.03
N GLY A 86 -8.13 -15.15 5.47
CA GLY A 86 -7.63 -13.85 5.03
C GLY A 86 -7.07 -13.86 3.61
N ASN A 87 -7.28 -14.92 2.82
CA ASN A 87 -6.88 -14.90 1.42
C ASN A 87 -7.76 -13.91 0.65
N VAL A 88 -7.15 -12.98 -0.08
CA VAL A 88 -7.85 -11.89 -0.79
C VAL A 88 -7.74 -12.07 -2.30
N ASN A 89 -8.86 -11.90 -3.01
CA ASN A 89 -8.90 -11.89 -4.47
C ASN A 89 -9.14 -10.48 -5.01
N SER A 90 -8.19 -9.96 -5.77
CA SER A 90 -8.27 -8.66 -6.47
C SER A 90 -8.11 -8.78 -7.99
N THR A 91 -8.21 -9.99 -8.55
CA THR A 91 -7.85 -10.26 -9.95
C THR A 91 -9.04 -10.52 -10.85
N CYS A 92 -9.90 -11.48 -10.50
CA CYS A 92 -11.13 -11.74 -11.27
C CYS A 92 -12.16 -12.55 -10.46
N ILE A 93 -13.44 -12.45 -10.84
CA ILE A 93 -14.50 -13.36 -10.38
C ILE A 93 -14.81 -14.36 -11.51
N GLY A 94 -14.85 -15.66 -11.18
CA GLY A 94 -15.05 -16.75 -12.14
C GLY A 94 -13.73 -17.40 -12.58
N ASP A 95 -13.76 -18.16 -13.68
CA ASP A 95 -12.56 -18.74 -14.30
C ASP A 95 -11.58 -17.63 -14.70
N TYR A 96 -10.31 -17.77 -14.34
CA TYR A 96 -9.27 -16.79 -14.65
C TYR A 96 -9.09 -16.56 -16.16
N HIS A 97 -9.19 -17.61 -16.97
CA HIS A 97 -8.99 -17.52 -18.41
C HIS A 97 -10.25 -17.04 -19.16
N CYS A 98 -11.43 -17.12 -18.54
CA CYS A 98 -12.69 -16.60 -19.05
C CYS A 98 -13.48 -15.92 -17.90
N PRO A 99 -13.04 -14.76 -17.41
CA PRO A 99 -13.57 -14.19 -16.18
C PRO A 99 -14.97 -13.61 -16.38
N LYS A 100 -15.87 -13.87 -15.43
CA LYS A 100 -17.16 -13.18 -15.35
C LYS A 100 -16.97 -11.68 -15.07
N THR A 101 -15.98 -11.35 -14.25
CA THR A 101 -15.59 -9.96 -13.97
C THR A 101 -14.08 -9.88 -13.83
N ARG A 102 -13.44 -9.03 -14.64
CA ARG A 102 -11.99 -8.78 -14.58
C ARG A 102 -11.71 -7.50 -13.79
N PHE A 103 -10.74 -7.56 -12.89
CA PHE A 103 -10.22 -6.41 -12.15
C PHE A 103 -8.81 -6.05 -12.64
N THR A 104 -8.23 -5.02 -12.05
CA THR A 104 -6.87 -4.53 -12.35
C THR A 104 -5.79 -5.59 -12.14
N GLY A 105 -6.02 -6.55 -11.23
CA GLY A 105 -5.02 -7.56 -10.85
C GLY A 105 -4.29 -7.18 -9.57
N SER A 106 -3.16 -7.86 -9.34
CA SER A 106 -2.39 -7.79 -8.08
C SER A 106 -2.03 -6.36 -7.64
N GLY A 107 -1.48 -5.54 -8.54
CA GLY A 107 -0.71 -4.36 -8.13
C GLY A 107 0.45 -4.76 -7.20
N GLY A 108 0.82 -3.90 -6.25
CA GLY A 108 1.78 -4.21 -5.19
C GLY A 108 1.22 -5.06 -4.04
N ALA A 109 -0.09 -5.34 -4.00
CA ALA A 109 -0.73 -6.01 -2.87
C ALA A 109 -0.19 -7.43 -2.62
N ASN A 110 0.27 -8.14 -3.67
CA ASN A 110 0.87 -9.46 -3.51
C ASN A 110 2.21 -9.42 -2.74
N ALA A 111 3.07 -8.44 -3.01
CA ALA A 111 4.33 -8.28 -2.29
C ALA A 111 4.06 -7.87 -0.83
N ILE A 112 3.15 -6.92 -0.62
CA ILE A 112 2.69 -6.50 0.71
C ILE A 112 2.22 -7.71 1.53
N ALA A 113 1.32 -8.53 0.97
CA ALA A 113 0.78 -9.70 1.65
C ALA A 113 1.83 -10.79 1.97
N THR A 114 2.99 -10.75 1.32
CA THR A 114 4.07 -11.73 1.52
C THR A 114 5.03 -11.29 2.61
N TYR A 115 5.30 -9.98 2.75
CA TYR A 115 6.38 -9.46 3.60
C TYR A 115 5.93 -8.54 4.74
N SER A 116 4.66 -8.15 4.79
CA SER A 116 4.10 -7.24 5.81
C SER A 116 3.25 -7.94 6.85
#